data_AF-A0A917Z1C7-F1
#
_entry.id   AF-A0A917Z1C7-F1
#
_cell.length_a   1.000
_cell.length_b   1.000
_cell.length_c   1.000
_cell.angle_alpha   90.00
_cell.angle_beta   90.00
_cell.angle_gamma   90.00
#
_symmetry.space_group_name_H-M   'P 1'
#
loop_
_entity.id
_entity.type
_entity.pdbx_description
1 polymer ?
#
loop_
_entity_poly.entity_id
_entity_poly.type
_entity_poly.pdbx_seq_one_letter_code
_entity_poly.pdbx_strand_id
1 'polypeptide(L)'
;MEMVIGITAFAVALTLISSLILPQASRSVEPILQARAAQLGQSLLNEISGRAFDEHSDRAGGLLRCGEDADRPEDGIQADELCTQPAALGCEEGGTNKDLYDDVDDYLCLDGLSAAAIFNAATADASLLKDDIALYQGFMLGVQVFYDQNMDGQADAGIGNLKLITLTVTTPMGQPIVFSTYRGNY
;
A
#
# COMPACT_ATOMS: atom_id res chain seq x y z
N MET A 1 -56.38 -34.50 -2.38
CA MET A 1 -56.29 -33.13 -2.95
C MET A 1 -55.59 -32.18 -1.99
N GLU A 2 -55.97 -32.15 -0.71
CA GLU A 2 -55.39 -31.24 0.30
C GLU A 2 -53.88 -31.43 0.54
N MET A 3 -53.40 -32.67 0.63
CA MET A 3 -51.97 -32.98 0.81
C MET A 3 -51.10 -32.55 -0.39
N VAL A 4 -51.67 -32.57 -1.60
CA VAL A 4 -50.97 -32.14 -2.83
C VAL A 4 -50.78 -30.62 -2.80
N ILE A 5 -51.82 -29.88 -2.42
CA ILE A 5 -51.76 -28.41 -2.30
C ILE A 5 -50.74 -28.01 -1.21
N GLY A 6 -50.75 -28.69 -0.05
CA GLY A 6 -49.80 -28.42 1.03
C GLY A 6 -48.33 -28.61 0.62
N ILE A 7 -48.01 -29.70 -0.07
CA ILE A 7 -46.63 -29.98 -0.52
C ILE A 7 -46.19 -28.97 -1.60
N THR A 8 -47.07 -28.60 -2.53
CA THR A 8 -46.74 -27.60 -3.57
C THR A 8 -46.49 -26.22 -2.98
N ALA A 9 -47.32 -25.76 -2.04
CA ALA A 9 -47.12 -24.48 -1.37
C ALA A 9 -45.82 -24.45 -0.54
N PHE A 10 -45.50 -25.55 0.14
CA PHE A 10 -44.26 -25.67 0.91
C PHE A 10 -43.01 -25.67 0.00
N ALA A 11 -43.06 -26.35 -1.14
CA ALA A 11 -41.96 -26.37 -2.10
C ALA A 11 -41.69 -24.98 -2.72
N VAL A 12 -42.73 -24.23 -3.03
CA VAL A 12 -42.61 -22.85 -3.52
C VAL A 12 -42.04 -21.92 -2.45
N ALA A 13 -42.49 -22.06 -1.19
CA ALA A 13 -41.95 -21.29 -0.08
C ALA A 13 -40.46 -21.59 0.14
N LEU A 14 -40.06 -22.87 0.15
CA LEU A 14 -38.68 -23.29 0.40
C LEU A 14 -37.73 -22.83 -0.73
N THR A 15 -38.17 -22.90 -1.99
CA THR A 15 -37.37 -22.44 -3.14
C THR A 15 -37.14 -20.92 -3.12
N LEU A 16 -38.18 -20.14 -2.79
CA LEU A 16 -38.04 -18.70 -2.60
C LEU A 16 -37.05 -18.37 -1.47
N ILE A 17 -37.19 -19.03 -0.32
CA ILE A 17 -36.31 -18.85 0.83
C ILE A 17 -34.85 -19.21 0.48
N SER A 18 -34.60 -20.37 -0.14
CA SER A 18 -33.25 -20.78 -0.53
C SER A 18 -32.64 -19.82 -1.55
N SER A 19 -33.42 -19.32 -2.51
CA SER A 19 -32.92 -18.38 -3.52
C SER A 19 -32.56 -17.00 -2.98
N LEU A 20 -33.22 -16.55 -1.90
CA LEU A 20 -33.01 -15.23 -1.30
C LEU A 20 -31.99 -15.26 -0.16
N ILE A 21 -31.93 -16.33 0.63
CA ILE A 21 -31.05 -16.43 1.80
C ILE A 21 -29.63 -16.87 1.43
N LEU A 22 -29.47 -17.83 0.50
CA LEU A 22 -28.15 -18.33 0.13
C LEU A 22 -27.20 -17.24 -0.43
N PRO A 23 -27.62 -16.29 -1.30
CA PRO A 23 -26.73 -15.23 -1.78
C PRO A 23 -26.42 -14.15 -0.74
N GLN A 24 -27.13 -14.09 0.39
CA GLN A 24 -26.82 -13.11 1.46
C GLN A 24 -25.59 -13.51 2.28
N ALA A 25 -25.28 -14.80 2.40
CA ALA A 25 -24.16 -15.27 3.22
C ALA A 25 -22.80 -14.79 2.70
N SER A 26 -22.61 -14.73 1.37
CA SER A 26 -21.34 -14.27 0.77
C SER A 26 -21.15 -12.75 0.84
N ARG A 27 -22.22 -11.96 0.73
CA ARG A 27 -22.16 -10.49 0.84
C ARG A 27 -21.91 -9.99 2.27
N SER A 28 -22.10 -10.83 3.28
CA SER A 28 -21.94 -10.47 4.70
C SER A 28 -20.46 -10.28 5.13
N VAL A 29 -19.51 -10.88 4.41
CA VAL A 29 -18.09 -10.89 4.78
C VAL A 29 -17.33 -9.70 4.17
N GLU A 30 -17.84 -9.10 3.09
CA GLU A 30 -17.20 -7.98 2.38
C GLU A 30 -16.86 -6.79 3.30
N PRO A 31 -17.76 -6.30 4.18
CA PRO A 31 -17.43 -5.18 5.08
C PRO A 31 -16.28 -5.49 6.04
N ILE A 32 -16.11 -6.76 6.44
CA ILE A 32 -15.02 -7.19 7.32
C ILE A 32 -13.70 -7.15 6.55
N LEU A 33 -13.68 -7.65 5.30
CA LEU A 33 -12.48 -7.60 4.46
C LEU A 33 -12.07 -6.16 4.15
N GLN A 34 -13.04 -5.27 3.90
CA GLN A 34 -12.77 -3.86 3.69
C GLN A 34 -12.20 -3.17 4.93
N ALA A 35 -12.76 -3.44 6.11
CA ALA A 35 -12.22 -2.89 7.36
C ALA A 35 -10.78 -3.34 7.61
N ARG A 36 -10.44 -4.61 7.30
CA ARG A 36 -9.08 -5.13 7.40
C ARG A 36 -8.14 -4.50 6.37
N ALA A 37 -8.56 -4.41 5.10
CA ALA A 37 -7.77 -3.73 4.09
C ALA A 37 -7.49 -2.27 4.46
N ALA A 38 -8.44 -1.58 5.10
CA ALA A 38 -8.26 -0.23 5.61
C ALA A 38 -7.27 -0.15 6.78
N GLN A 39 -7.33 -1.08 7.73
CA GLN A 39 -6.36 -1.15 8.83
C GLN A 39 -4.94 -1.41 8.32
N LEU A 40 -4.79 -2.38 7.40
CA LEU A 40 -3.52 -2.68 6.75
C LEU A 40 -2.99 -1.48 5.97
N GLY A 41 -3.84 -0.86 5.15
CA GLY A 41 -3.50 0.28 4.33
C GLY A 41 -3.03 1.47 5.16
N GLN A 42 -3.77 1.81 6.22
CA GLN A 42 -3.40 2.92 7.09
C GLN A 42 -2.11 2.65 7.87
N SER A 43 -1.92 1.42 8.37
CA SER A 43 -0.70 1.04 9.08
C SER A 43 0.52 1.16 8.17
N LEU A 44 0.44 0.63 6.95
CA LEU A 44 1.55 0.69 5.99
C LEU A 44 1.81 2.13 5.52
N LEU A 45 0.78 2.91 5.21
CA LEU A 45 0.97 4.31 4.83
C LEU A 45 1.61 5.15 5.94
N ASN A 46 1.21 4.93 7.19
CA ASN A 46 1.83 5.64 8.33
C ASN A 46 3.31 5.27 8.47
N GLU A 47 3.64 4.00 8.21
CA GLU A 47 5.02 3.53 8.22
C GLU A 47 5.84 4.17 7.10
N ILE A 48 5.36 4.10 5.85
CA ILE A 48 6.02 4.70 4.67
C ILE A 48 6.21 6.20 4.88
N SER A 49 5.15 6.91 5.29
CA SER A 49 5.20 8.36 5.51
C SER A 49 6.18 8.78 6.62
N GLY A 50 6.55 7.85 7.51
CA GLY A 50 7.55 8.08 8.56
C GLY A 50 9.00 7.95 8.09
N ARG A 51 9.25 7.43 6.88
CA ARG A 51 10.58 7.22 6.32
C ARG A 51 11.22 8.50 5.77
N ALA A 52 12.51 8.44 5.46
CA ALA A 52 13.20 9.54 4.80
C ALA A 52 12.60 9.78 3.41
N PHE A 53 12.80 10.98 2.86
CA PHE A 53 12.29 11.28 1.52
C PHE A 53 13.06 10.57 0.42
N ASP A 54 14.35 10.32 0.65
CA ASP A 54 15.32 9.76 -0.27
C ASP A 54 16.50 9.26 0.57
N GLU A 55 17.22 8.23 0.10
CA GLU A 55 18.46 7.72 0.69
C GLU A 55 19.52 8.83 0.91
N HIS A 56 19.52 9.87 0.06
CA HIS A 56 20.42 11.01 0.17
C HIS A 56 19.89 12.16 1.05
N SER A 57 18.67 12.03 1.59
CA SER A 57 18.04 13.09 2.40
C SER A 57 18.38 12.96 3.88
N ASP A 58 19.14 13.92 4.43
CA ASP A 58 19.44 13.97 5.86
C ASP A 58 18.20 14.28 6.73
N ARG A 59 18.02 13.53 7.82
CA ARG A 59 16.96 13.72 8.82
C ARG A 59 17.33 14.76 9.89
N ALA A 60 18.61 15.07 10.06
CA ALA A 60 19.12 15.96 11.11
C ALA A 60 19.11 17.45 10.72
N GLY A 61 18.74 17.78 9.48
CA GLY A 61 18.46 19.16 9.05
C GLY A 61 19.69 20.04 8.87
N GLY A 62 20.83 19.45 8.47
CA GLY A 62 22.09 20.19 8.25
C GLY A 62 22.60 20.26 6.81
N LEU A 63 22.08 19.42 5.91
CA LEU A 63 22.46 19.34 4.49
C LEU A 63 21.37 19.95 3.59
N LEU A 64 21.74 20.28 2.35
CA LEU A 64 20.78 20.68 1.32
C LEU A 64 19.75 19.57 1.15
N ARG A 65 18.45 19.91 1.06
CA ARG A 65 17.43 18.88 0.90
C ARG A 65 17.46 18.36 -0.52
N CYS A 66 17.12 17.10 -0.68
CA CYS A 66 16.94 16.50 -1.99
C CYS A 66 16.00 17.35 -2.88
N GLY A 67 16.48 17.76 -4.06
CA GLY A 67 15.75 18.59 -5.03
C GLY A 67 15.76 20.09 -4.72
N GLU A 68 16.43 20.51 -3.65
CA GLU A 68 16.91 21.88 -3.51
C GLU A 68 18.26 21.97 -4.23
N ASP A 69 18.34 22.82 -5.24
CA ASP A 69 19.60 23.14 -5.91
C ASP A 69 19.90 24.62 -5.64
N ALA A 70 21.00 24.85 -4.92
CA ALA A 70 21.62 26.14 -4.77
C ALA A 70 22.60 26.35 -5.93
N ASP A 71 22.07 26.45 -7.15
CA ASP A 71 22.86 26.55 -8.38
C ASP A 71 23.51 27.94 -8.48
N ARG A 72 24.58 28.11 -7.71
CA ARG A 72 25.82 28.78 -8.08
C ARG A 72 26.98 28.14 -7.33
N PRO A 73 27.54 27.05 -7.88
CA PRO A 73 28.98 26.88 -7.79
C PRO A 73 29.58 26.91 -9.19
N GLU A 74 30.61 27.73 -9.32
CA GLU A 74 31.52 27.81 -10.47
C GLU A 74 32.51 26.60 -10.43
N ASP A 75 32.23 25.61 -9.57
CA ASP A 75 33.20 24.70 -8.96
C ASP A 75 32.83 23.21 -9.11
N GLY A 76 31.61 22.90 -9.58
CA GLY A 76 31.20 21.53 -9.97
C GLY A 76 30.77 20.61 -8.80
N ILE A 77 29.45 20.52 -8.62
CA ILE A 77 28.61 19.44 -8.06
C ILE A 77 29.03 18.86 -6.69
N GLN A 78 28.18 19.07 -5.67
CA GLN A 78 28.27 18.36 -4.39
C GLN A 78 27.23 17.21 -4.34
N ALA A 79 27.54 16.17 -3.56
CA ALA A 79 26.79 14.91 -3.55
C ALA A 79 25.37 15.01 -2.94
N ASP A 80 25.03 16.14 -2.31
CA ASP A 80 23.71 16.46 -1.74
C ASP A 80 22.69 16.93 -2.80
N GLU A 81 23.13 17.18 -4.03
CA GLU A 81 22.29 17.52 -5.20
C GLU A 81 21.78 16.27 -5.96
N LEU A 82 22.20 15.07 -5.56
CA LEU A 82 21.94 13.82 -6.28
C LEU A 82 20.86 12.98 -5.57
N CYS A 83 19.61 13.41 -5.59
CA CYS A 83 18.52 12.50 -5.25
C CYS A 83 18.47 11.30 -6.19
N THR A 84 17.80 10.25 -5.73
CA THR A 84 17.44 9.13 -6.59
C THR A 84 16.67 9.64 -7.82
N GLN A 85 17.18 9.31 -9.01
CA GLN A 85 16.53 9.71 -10.25
C GLN A 85 15.15 9.05 -10.35
N PRO A 86 14.15 9.68 -11.00
CA PRO A 86 12.80 9.10 -11.12
C PRO A 86 12.77 7.68 -11.70
N ALA A 87 13.71 7.36 -12.61
CA ALA A 87 13.84 6.03 -13.20
C ALA A 87 14.64 5.02 -12.35
N ALA A 88 15.28 5.50 -11.28
CA ALA A 88 16.07 4.71 -10.34
C ALA A 88 15.33 4.46 -9.01
N LEU A 89 14.23 5.18 -8.72
CA LEU A 89 13.37 4.93 -7.56
C LEU A 89 13.01 3.45 -7.50
N GLY A 90 13.24 2.80 -6.37
CA GLY A 90 12.99 1.38 -6.31
C GLY A 90 13.46 0.69 -5.05
N CYS A 91 14.26 -0.34 -5.27
CA CYS A 91 14.55 -1.40 -4.32
C CYS A 91 16.04 -1.56 -4.16
N GLU A 92 16.72 -0.48 -3.84
CA GLU A 92 18.17 -0.39 -3.65
C GLU A 92 18.67 -1.36 -2.57
N GLU A 93 18.04 -1.41 -1.39
CA GLU A 93 18.35 -2.38 -0.33
C GLU A 93 17.89 -3.82 -0.63
N GLY A 94 16.96 -3.95 -1.59
CA GLY A 94 16.52 -5.22 -2.14
C GLY A 94 15.57 -6.04 -1.25
N GLY A 95 14.62 -6.69 -1.94
CA GLY A 95 13.82 -7.78 -1.37
C GLY A 95 12.67 -7.32 -0.49
N THR A 96 12.20 -8.23 0.38
CA THR A 96 10.99 -8.06 1.18
C THR A 96 11.28 -7.75 2.65
N ASN A 97 12.54 -7.43 2.98
CA ASN A 97 12.95 -7.16 4.35
C ASN A 97 12.82 -5.68 4.65
N LYS A 98 11.69 -5.32 5.24
CA LYS A 98 11.33 -3.94 5.58
C LYS A 98 12.26 -3.28 6.61
N ASP A 99 13.07 -4.06 7.34
CA ASP A 99 14.03 -3.51 8.30
C ASP A 99 15.18 -2.78 7.62
N LEU A 100 15.43 -3.10 6.34
CA LEU A 100 16.43 -2.43 5.52
C LEU A 100 15.88 -1.13 4.92
N TYR A 101 14.56 -0.96 4.88
CA TYR A 101 13.97 0.19 4.20
C TYR A 101 14.24 1.47 4.99
N ASP A 102 14.99 2.38 4.38
CA ASP A 102 15.44 3.61 5.02
C ASP A 102 14.72 4.86 4.47
N ASP A 103 14.17 4.79 3.26
CA ASP A 103 13.40 5.84 2.61
C ASP A 103 11.99 5.39 2.15
N VAL A 104 11.32 6.21 1.33
CA VAL A 104 9.94 5.97 0.90
C VAL A 104 9.83 5.04 -0.29
N ASP A 105 10.78 5.09 -1.24
CA ASP A 105 10.71 4.34 -2.49
C ASP A 105 11.01 2.88 -2.31
N ASP A 106 11.76 2.49 -1.28
CA ASP A 106 11.96 1.08 -0.89
C ASP A 106 10.67 0.24 -0.82
N TYR A 107 9.54 0.87 -0.51
CA TYR A 107 8.26 0.17 -0.42
C TYR A 107 7.69 -0.24 -1.79
N LEU A 108 8.27 0.25 -2.90
CA LEU A 108 8.04 -0.28 -4.26
C LEU A 108 8.32 -1.78 -4.32
N CYS A 109 9.21 -2.32 -3.47
CA CYS A 109 9.48 -3.77 -3.42
C CYS A 109 8.30 -4.60 -2.94
N LEU A 110 7.31 -3.96 -2.30
CA LEU A 110 6.10 -4.61 -1.82
C LEU A 110 5.02 -4.69 -2.91
N ASP A 111 5.23 -4.03 -4.05
CA ASP A 111 4.30 -4.05 -5.17
C ASP A 111 4.10 -5.48 -5.70
N GLY A 112 2.84 -5.86 -5.88
CA GLY A 112 2.47 -7.19 -6.35
C GLY A 112 2.68 -8.32 -5.34
N LEU A 113 3.08 -8.03 -4.09
CA LEU A 113 3.25 -9.06 -3.06
C LEU A 113 1.98 -9.31 -2.27
N SER A 114 1.88 -10.53 -1.73
CA SER A 114 0.83 -10.83 -0.74
C SER A 114 1.18 -10.19 0.60
N ALA A 115 0.19 -9.62 1.29
CA ALA A 115 0.38 -9.04 2.61
C ALA A 115 0.99 -10.04 3.61
N ALA A 116 0.55 -11.31 3.54
CA ALA A 116 1.08 -12.38 4.36
C ALA A 116 2.57 -12.67 4.11
N ALA A 117 3.09 -12.53 2.88
CA ALA A 117 4.49 -12.77 2.58
C ALA A 117 5.41 -11.73 3.25
N ILE A 118 4.92 -10.49 3.36
CA ILE A 118 5.67 -9.38 3.96
C ILE A 118 5.77 -9.54 5.48
N PHE A 119 4.71 -10.04 6.13
CA PHE A 119 4.75 -10.31 7.57
C PHE A 119 5.52 -11.57 7.96
N ASN A 120 5.73 -12.49 7.01
CA ASN A 120 6.44 -13.75 7.21
C ASN A 120 7.95 -13.65 6.94
N ALA A 121 8.48 -12.46 6.61
CA ALA A 121 9.93 -12.27 6.54
C ALA A 121 10.55 -12.68 7.88
N ALA A 122 11.56 -13.55 7.83
CA ALA A 122 12.23 -14.17 8.97
C ALA A 122 12.98 -13.17 9.89
N THR A 123 12.75 -11.88 9.70
CA THR A 123 13.29 -10.77 10.48
C THR A 123 12.18 -10.24 11.38
N ALA A 124 12.31 -10.62 12.65
CA ALA A 124 11.42 -10.19 13.72
C ALA A 124 11.96 -8.89 14.31
N ASP A 125 11.38 -7.75 13.92
CA ASP A 125 10.88 -6.78 14.89
C ASP A 125 9.99 -5.73 14.19
N ALA A 126 8.92 -5.31 14.87
CA ALA A 126 8.13 -4.11 14.56
C ALA A 126 7.07 -4.07 13.44
N SER A 127 6.63 -5.17 12.81
CA SER A 127 5.32 -5.11 12.12
C SER A 127 4.17 -5.31 13.12
N LEU A 128 3.37 -4.25 13.34
CA LEU A 128 2.19 -4.23 14.23
C LEU A 128 1.15 -5.33 13.95
N LEU A 129 1.28 -6.05 12.84
CA LEU A 129 0.33 -7.04 12.33
C LEU A 129 0.88 -8.47 12.33
N LYS A 130 2.06 -8.71 12.92
CA LYS A 130 2.72 -10.02 12.95
C LYS A 130 1.92 -11.11 13.70
N ASP A 131 1.14 -10.74 14.70
CA ASP A 131 0.28 -11.69 15.41
C ASP A 131 -1.01 -12.02 14.63
N ASP A 132 -1.33 -11.22 13.59
CA ASP A 132 -2.56 -11.28 12.80
C ASP A 132 -2.34 -11.72 11.34
N ILE A 133 -1.18 -12.31 11.01
CA ILE A 133 -0.83 -12.74 9.63
C ILE A 133 -1.92 -13.61 8.99
N ALA A 134 -2.53 -14.49 9.79
CA ALA A 134 -3.62 -15.34 9.34
C ALA A 134 -4.85 -14.55 8.84
N LEU A 135 -5.09 -13.36 9.40
CA LEU A 135 -6.23 -12.51 9.04
C LEU A 135 -6.07 -11.79 7.69
N TYR A 136 -4.83 -11.66 7.23
CA TYR A 136 -4.45 -10.99 5.98
C TYR A 136 -4.03 -11.96 4.87
N GLN A 137 -4.31 -13.25 5.03
CA GLN A 137 -4.13 -14.22 3.96
C GLN A 137 -5.01 -13.87 2.75
N GLY A 138 -4.41 -13.91 1.56
CA GLY A 138 -5.08 -13.59 0.29
C GLY A 138 -5.22 -12.11 -0.02
N PHE A 139 -4.79 -11.21 0.87
CA PHE A 139 -4.66 -9.79 0.55
C PHE A 139 -3.40 -9.56 -0.29
N MET A 140 -3.51 -8.72 -1.32
CA MET A 140 -2.41 -8.31 -2.18
C MET A 140 -2.15 -6.81 -2.02
N LEU A 141 -0.90 -6.42 -2.17
CA LEU A 141 -0.46 -5.04 -2.07
C LEU A 141 0.00 -4.57 -3.45
N GLY A 142 -0.31 -3.32 -3.73
CA GLY A 142 0.27 -2.57 -4.83
C GLY A 142 0.81 -1.26 -4.28
N VAL A 143 2.07 -0.95 -4.57
CA VAL A 143 2.74 0.26 -4.08
C VAL A 143 3.30 1.01 -5.26
N GLN A 144 3.01 2.29 -5.34
CA GLN A 144 3.59 3.19 -6.32
C GLN A 144 4.12 4.41 -5.57
N VAL A 145 5.36 4.77 -5.89
CA VAL A 145 6.03 5.97 -5.39
C VAL A 145 6.67 6.64 -6.59
N PHE A 146 6.40 7.92 -6.79
CA PHE A 146 7.02 8.72 -7.85
C PHE A 146 7.01 10.20 -7.47
N TYR A 147 7.89 10.98 -8.09
CA TYR A 147 7.87 12.44 -7.94
C TYR A 147 6.61 13.04 -8.58
N ASP A 148 5.94 13.90 -7.83
CA ASP A 148 4.75 14.64 -8.26
C ASP A 148 4.77 16.01 -7.58
N GLN A 149 5.61 16.90 -8.13
CA GLN A 149 5.83 18.24 -7.61
C GLN A 149 4.61 19.14 -7.84
N ASN A 150 3.88 18.91 -8.93
CA ASN A 150 2.73 19.72 -9.31
C ASN A 150 1.39 19.22 -8.71
N MET A 151 1.42 18.07 -8.03
CA MET A 151 0.30 17.40 -7.38
C MET A 151 -0.85 17.02 -8.34
N ASP A 152 -0.53 16.68 -9.59
CA ASP A 152 -1.51 16.29 -10.60
C ASP A 152 -1.78 14.77 -10.64
N GLY A 153 -1.07 14.00 -9.82
CA GLY A 153 -1.18 12.55 -9.73
C GLY A 153 -0.52 11.80 -10.88
N GLN A 154 0.32 12.47 -11.69
CA GLN A 154 1.15 11.87 -12.73
C GLN A 154 2.61 11.88 -12.31
N ALA A 155 3.36 10.90 -12.79
CA ALA A 155 4.79 10.83 -12.52
C ALA A 155 5.54 11.92 -13.29
N ASP A 156 6.28 12.75 -12.56
CA ASP A 156 7.20 13.71 -13.12
C ASP A 156 8.47 13.01 -13.63
N ALA A 157 9.03 13.55 -14.73
CA ALA A 157 10.28 13.04 -15.32
C ALA A 157 11.54 13.60 -14.65
N GLY A 158 11.39 14.53 -13.71
CA GLY A 158 12.47 15.18 -12.97
C GLY A 158 12.35 14.95 -11.47
N ILE A 159 13.43 15.20 -10.75
CA ILE A 159 13.44 15.21 -9.29
C ILE A 159 12.58 16.38 -8.82
N GLY A 160 11.56 16.08 -8.03
CA GLY A 160 10.71 17.04 -7.35
C GLY A 160 10.96 17.04 -5.85
N ASN A 161 10.37 18.00 -5.14
CA ASN A 161 10.40 18.07 -3.67
C ASN A 161 9.20 17.35 -3.00
N LEU A 162 8.34 16.72 -3.81
CA LEU A 162 7.19 15.94 -3.38
C LEU A 162 7.19 14.59 -4.11
N LYS A 163 6.99 13.52 -3.35
CA LYS A 163 6.72 12.17 -3.86
C LYS A 163 5.27 11.82 -3.53
N LEU A 164 4.50 11.35 -4.51
CA LEU A 164 3.18 10.77 -4.30
C LEU A 164 3.32 9.28 -3.99
N ILE A 165 2.85 8.87 -2.83
CA ILE A 165 2.80 7.48 -2.40
C ILE A 165 1.36 7.00 -2.59
N THR A 166 1.16 5.98 -3.41
CA THR A 166 -0.13 5.32 -3.61
C THR A 166 -0.04 3.86 -3.18
N LEU A 167 -0.87 3.49 -2.21
CA LEU A 167 -1.01 2.13 -1.70
C LEU A 167 -2.36 1.56 -2.10
N THR A 168 -2.35 0.43 -2.79
CA THR A 168 -3.53 -0.36 -3.14
C THR A 168 -3.52 -1.65 -2.34
N VAL A 169 -4.56 -1.88 -1.55
CA VAL A 169 -4.79 -3.14 -0.85
C VAL A 169 -5.94 -3.87 -1.55
N THR A 170 -5.64 -4.99 -2.22
CA THR A 170 -6.66 -5.81 -2.87
C THR A 170 -7.11 -6.93 -1.92
N THR A 171 -8.41 -7.00 -1.64
CA THR A 171 -8.99 -8.03 -0.77
C THR A 171 -8.92 -9.41 -1.45
N PRO A 172 -9.06 -10.52 -0.70
CA PRO A 172 -9.17 -11.87 -1.28
C PRO A 172 -10.33 -12.06 -2.27
N MET A 173 -11.32 -11.15 -2.24
CA MET A 173 -12.44 -11.13 -3.19
C MET A 173 -12.16 -10.30 -4.44
N GLY A 174 -10.95 -9.75 -4.59
CA GLY A 174 -10.51 -8.98 -5.74
C GLY A 174 -10.90 -7.51 -5.70
N GLN A 175 -11.39 -6.99 -4.56
CA GLN A 175 -11.75 -5.58 -4.43
C GLN A 175 -10.52 -4.74 -4.07
N PRO A 176 -10.11 -3.74 -4.89
CA PRO A 176 -9.03 -2.83 -4.55
C PRO A 176 -9.52 -1.72 -3.61
N ILE A 177 -8.73 -1.42 -2.59
CA ILE A 177 -8.90 -0.25 -1.72
C ILE A 177 -7.63 0.59 -1.82
N VAL A 178 -7.78 1.83 -2.28
CA VAL A 178 -6.66 2.71 -2.61
C VAL A 178 -6.53 3.80 -1.55
N PHE A 179 -5.30 4.05 -1.13
CA PHE A 179 -4.90 5.12 -0.24
C PHE A 179 -3.75 5.88 -0.88
N SER A 180 -3.68 7.19 -0.65
CA SER A 180 -2.62 8.02 -1.20
C SER A 180 -2.21 9.10 -0.21
N THR A 181 -0.93 9.44 -0.20
CA THR A 181 -0.38 10.54 0.61
C THR A 181 0.84 11.12 -0.08
N TYR A 182 1.15 12.38 0.24
CA TYR A 182 2.37 13.04 -0.23
C TYR A 182 3.44 13.01 0.85
N ARG A 183 4.67 12.70 0.46
CA ARG A 183 5.87 12.93 1.26
C ARG A 183 6.63 14.10 0.66
N GLY A 184 6.87 15.13 1.46
CA GLY A 184 7.80 16.21 1.10
C GLY A 184 9.21 15.95 1.63
N ASN A 185 10.18 16.64 1.03
CA ASN A 185 11.60 16.61 1.39
C ASN A 185 11.98 17.40 2.66
N TYR A 186 11.01 17.72 3.53
CA TYR A 186 11.16 18.60 4.70
C TYR A 186 10.78 17.95 6.04
#